data_AF-A0A654AC43-F1
#
_entry.id   AF-A0A654AC43-F1
#
_cell.length_a   1.000
_cell.length_b   1.000
_cell.length_c   1.000
_cell.angle_alpha   90.00
_cell.angle_beta   90.00
_cell.angle_gamma   90.00
#
_symmetry.space_group_name_H-M   'P 1'
#
loop_
_entity.id
_entity.type
_entity.pdbx_description
1 polymer ?
#
loop_
_entity_poly.entity_id
_entity_poly.type
_entity_poly.pdbx_seq_one_letter_code
_entity_poly.pdbx_strand_id
1 'polypeptide(L)' 'MITGEIKSQIDKIWNDFWTGGISNPLTVYRTIYLSDFLKTIR' A
#
# COMPACT_ATOMS: atom_id res chain seq x y z
N MET A 1 -19.61 0.59 4.76
CA MET A 1 -18.92 -0.37 5.66
C MET A 1 -17.85 -1.07 4.82
N ILE A 2 -16.59 -1.08 5.22
CA ILE A 2 -15.54 -1.83 4.51
C ILE A 2 -15.87 -3.32 4.65
N THR A 3 -15.94 -4.05 3.53
CA THR A 3 -16.20 -5.48 3.54
C THR A 3 -14.98 -6.24 4.05
N GLY A 4 -15.18 -7.46 4.58
CA GLY A 4 -14.06 -8.29 5.06
C GLY A 4 -13.02 -8.61 3.99
N GLU A 5 -13.45 -8.68 2.73
CA GLU A 5 -12.58 -8.89 1.58
C GLU A 5 -11.64 -7.70 1.34
N ILE A 6 -12.17 -6.48 1.33
CA ILE A 6 -11.35 -5.27 1.15
C ILE A 6 -10.34 -5.12 2.30
N LYS A 7 -10.76 -5.41 3.53
CA LYS A 7 -9.84 -5.41 4.68
C LYS A 7 -8.69 -6.42 4.50
N SER A 8 -9.00 -7.63 4.05
CA SER A 8 -7.99 -8.67 3.79
C SER A 8 -6.96 -8.25 2.73
N GLN A 9 -7.41 -7.54 1.69
CA GLN A 9 -6.51 -6.99 0.67
C GLN A 9 -5.58 -5.91 1.24
N ILE A 10 -6.11 -5.00 2.05
CA ILE A 10 -5.32 -3.96 2.72
C ILE A 10 -4.30 -4.60 3.68
N ASP A 11 -4.72 -5.59 4.46
CA ASP A 11 -3.85 -6.29 5.42
C ASP A 11 -2.70 -7.02 4.71
N LYS A 12 -2.94 -7.62 3.53
CA LYS A 12 -1.87 -8.20 2.70
C LYS A 12 -0.82 -7.17 2.29
N ILE A 13 -1.27 -6.06 1.71
CA ILE A 13 -0.38 -4.97 1.29
C ILE A 13 0.44 -4.49 2.49
N TRP A 14 -0.19 -4.32 3.64
CA TRP A 14 0.49 -3.90 4.86
C TRP A 14 1.56 -4.90 5.33
N ASN A 15 1.26 -6.20 5.29
CA ASN A 15 2.21 -7.26 5.63
C ASN A 15 3.43 -7.28 4.68
N ASP A 16 3.23 -7.02 3.39
CA ASP A 16 4.32 -6.94 2.41
C ASP A 16 5.29 -5.80 2.75
N PHE A 17 4.76 -4.63 3.13
CA PHE A 17 5.60 -3.50 3.58
C PHE A 17 6.29 -3.78 4.92
N TRP A 18 5.58 -4.41 5.86
CA TRP A 18 6.13 -4.75 7.17
C TRP A 18 7.29 -5.76 7.08
N THR A 19 7.13 -6.82 6.28
CA THR A 19 8.21 -7.81 6.02
C THR A 19 9.39 -7.21 5.27
N GLY A 20 9.16 -6.18 4.45
CA GLY A 20 10.19 -5.36 3.82
C GLY A 20 10.85 -4.33 4.75
N GLY A 21 10.47 -4.25 6.03
CA GLY A 21 11.03 -3.31 7.01
C GLY A 21 10.51 -1.88 6.90
N ILE A 22 9.44 -1.64 6.13
CA ILE A 22 8.82 -0.33 5.96
C ILE A 22 7.58 -0.27 6.85
N SER A 23 7.74 0.30 8.04
CA SER A 23 6.67 0.45 9.03
C SER A 23 6.05 1.85 9.06
N ASN A 24 6.70 2.85 8.46
CA ASN A 24 6.19 4.22 8.45
C ASN A 24 5.03 4.36 7.44
N PRO A 25 3.79 4.65 7.90
CA PRO A 25 2.62 4.76 7.02
C PRO A 25 2.78 5.84 5.94
N LEU A 26 3.47 6.95 6.25
CA LEU A 26 3.71 8.02 5.28
C LEU A 26 4.60 7.56 4.12
N THR A 27 5.57 6.70 4.42
CA THR A 27 6.45 6.10 3.41
C THR A 27 5.67 5.13 2.54
N VAL A 28 4.84 4.27 3.13
CA VAL A 28 3.96 3.32 2.40
C VAL A 28 3.04 4.07 1.44
N TYR A 29 2.32 5.08 1.94
CA TYR A 29 1.41 5.89 1.14
C TYR A 29 2.13 6.59 -0.02
N ARG A 30 3.29 7.20 0.25
CA ARG A 30 4.10 7.87 -0.77
C ARG A 30 4.54 6.91 -1.87
N THR A 31 4.96 5.70 -1.52
CA THR A 31 5.39 4.69 -2.49
C THR A 31 4.25 4.26 -3.42
N ILE A 32 3.06 4.00 -2.86
CA ILE A 32 1.87 3.65 -3.65
C ILE A 32 1.52 4.79 -4.61
N TYR A 33 1.42 6.01 -4.09
CA TYR A 33 1.11 7.20 -4.89
C TYR A 33 2.13 7.44 -6.01
N LEU A 34 3.44 7.34 -5.70
CA LEU A 34 4.49 7.52 -6.71
C LEU A 34 4.42 6.45 -7.80
N SER A 35 4.18 5.19 -7.44
CA SER A 35 3.97 4.10 -8.41
C SER A 35 2.84 4.44 -9.38
N ASP A 36 1.69 4.86 -8.87
CA ASP A 36 0.52 5.14 -9.71
C ASP A 36 0.68 6.43 -10.52
N PHE A 37 1.34 7.44 -9.95
CA PHE A 37 1.72 8.65 -10.67
C PHE A 37 2.63 8.32 -11.87
N LEU A 38 3.66 7.49 -11.67
CA LEU A 38 4.56 7.08 -12.74
C LEU A 38 3.85 6.29 -13.85
N LYS A 39 2.88 5.45 -13.51
CA LYS A 39 2.02 4.77 -14.50
C LYS A 39 1.13 5.73 -15.28
N THR A 40 0.77 6.87 -14.69
CA THR A 40 -0.12 7.86 -15.31
C THR A 40 0.60 8.69 -16.37
N ILE A 41 1.90 8.95 -16.17
CA ILE A 41 2.71 9.78 -17.07
C ILE A 41 3.47 8.96 -18.14
N ARG A 42 3.44 7.63 -18.06
CA ARG A 42 4.06 6.72 -19.02
C ARG A 42 3.03 6.20 -20.00
#